data_AF-A0A538F4R4-F1
#
_entry.id   AF-A0A538F4R4-F1
#
_cell.length_a   1.000
_cell.length_b   1.000
_cell.length_c   1.000
_cell.angle_alpha   90.00
_cell.angle_beta   90.00
_cell.angle_gamma   90.00
#
_symmetry.space_group_name_H-M   'P 1'
#
loop_
_entity.id
_entity.type
_entity.pdbx_description
1 polymer ?
#
loop_
_entity_poly.entity_id
_entity_poly.type
_entity_poly.pdbx_seq_one_letter_code
_entity_poly.pdbx_strand_id
1 'polypeptide(L)'
;MRRLAVLAAFPLLSACGGAQPASGGSGLQGTVSRGPITPACVQGKPCTEPARGVTLSFSKDGSVVARVKTSDDGTFRVNLPVGRYFVQGVQPVRPQHVSVSSGSFLRVDFSIDTKIR
;
A
#
# COMPACT_ATOMS: atom_id res chain seq x y z
N MET A 1 11.22 16.68 68.60
CA MET A 1 11.05 15.24 68.30
C MET A 1 10.78 15.13 66.79
N ARG A 2 11.78 15.13 65.91
CA ARG A 2 12.54 13.99 65.35
C ARG A 2 11.65 12.88 64.77
N ARG A 3 11.57 12.82 63.42
CA ARG A 3 11.39 11.65 62.51
C ARG A 3 11.09 12.19 61.09
N LEU A 4 12.07 12.41 60.19
CA LEU A 4 12.70 11.47 59.24
C LEU A 4 11.72 10.60 58.43
N ALA A 5 11.64 10.85 57.11
CA ALA A 5 11.39 9.88 56.03
C ALA A 5 11.47 10.64 54.67
N VAL A 6 12.67 10.88 54.14
CA VAL A 6 13.39 10.07 53.13
C VAL A 6 12.63 9.99 51.79
N LEU A 7 13.24 10.65 50.80
CA LEU A 7 12.90 10.67 49.38
C LEU A 7 12.80 9.25 48.79
N ALA A 8 11.77 9.01 47.98
CA ALA A 8 11.76 7.98 46.96
C ALA A 8 11.34 8.61 45.63
N ALA A 9 12.33 9.10 44.87
CA ALA A 9 12.14 9.59 43.51
C ALA A 9 12.10 8.39 42.57
N PHE A 10 10.91 8.06 42.08
CA PHE A 10 10.67 7.05 41.05
C PHE A 10 10.88 7.70 39.67
N PRO A 11 11.89 7.30 38.86
CA PRO A 11 12.01 7.82 37.50
C PRO A 11 11.01 7.11 36.60
N LEU A 12 10.02 7.87 36.11
CA LEU A 12 9.14 7.47 35.02
C LEU A 12 9.95 7.47 33.72
N LEU A 13 10.46 6.29 33.31
CA LEU A 13 11.02 6.09 31.98
C LEU A 13 9.86 6.01 30.96
N SER A 14 9.48 7.18 30.45
CA SER A 14 8.54 7.33 29.35
C SER A 14 9.21 6.87 28.05
N ALA A 15 8.89 5.64 27.62
CA ALA A 15 9.31 5.11 26.33
C ALA A 15 8.45 5.73 25.22
N CYS A 16 8.86 6.88 24.70
CA CYS A 16 8.36 7.37 23.42
C CYS A 16 8.90 6.45 22.31
N GLY A 17 8.11 5.44 21.94
CA GLY A 17 8.29 4.72 20.68
C GLY A 17 8.11 5.70 19.53
N GLY A 18 9.22 6.22 19.01
CA GLY A 18 9.23 7.09 17.84
C GLY A 18 8.72 6.33 16.63
N ALA A 19 7.46 6.58 16.25
CA ALA A 19 7.02 6.33 14.89
C ALA A 19 7.86 7.25 14.00
N GLN A 20 8.86 6.67 13.35
CA GLN A 20 9.77 7.39 12.47
C GLN A 20 8.93 8.06 11.39
N PRO A 21 8.96 9.40 11.25
CA PRO A 21 8.26 10.07 10.16
C PRO A 21 8.85 9.52 8.87
N ALA A 22 8.03 8.87 8.04
CA ALA A 22 8.44 8.53 6.69
C ALA A 22 8.84 9.84 6.01
N SER A 23 10.14 10.00 5.76
CA SER A 23 10.74 11.14 5.08
C SER A 23 9.90 11.48 3.86
N GLY A 24 9.42 12.72 3.83
CA GLY A 24 8.30 13.18 3.01
C GLY A 24 8.44 12.87 1.53
N GLY A 25 7.66 11.91 1.07
CA GLY A 25 7.43 11.59 -0.33
C GLY A 25 5.94 11.36 -0.56
N SER A 26 5.44 11.78 -1.73
CA SER A 26 4.10 11.42 -2.19
C SER A 26 4.16 10.15 -3.03
N GLY A 27 3.07 9.39 -3.05
CA GLY A 27 3.05 8.16 -3.81
C GLY A 27 1.80 7.33 -3.62
N LEU A 28 1.86 6.11 -4.14
CA LEU A 28 0.83 5.10 -3.98
C LEU A 28 1.41 3.87 -3.30
N GLN A 29 0.58 3.25 -2.47
CA GLN A 29 0.86 1.95 -1.89
C GLN A 29 -0.42 1.13 -1.80
N GLY A 30 -0.31 -0.18 -1.69
CA GLY A 30 -1.46 -1.04 -1.49
C GLY A 30 -1.19 -2.45 -1.96
N THR A 31 -2.25 -3.12 -2.38
CA THR A 31 -2.19 -4.49 -2.86
C THR A 31 -2.77 -4.61 -4.27
N VAL A 32 -2.31 -5.61 -5.01
CA VAL A 32 -2.89 -6.01 -6.27
C VAL A 32 -3.39 -7.43 -6.11
N SER A 33 -4.66 -7.64 -6.43
CA SER A 33 -5.31 -8.95 -6.45
C SER A 33 -5.66 -9.33 -7.88
N ARG A 34 -5.77 -10.64 -8.13
CA ARG A 34 -6.29 -11.17 -9.39
C ARG A 34 -7.41 -12.16 -9.11
N GLY A 35 -8.39 -12.18 -9.98
CA GLY A 35 -9.43 -13.19 -9.99
C GLY A 35 -10.45 -12.98 -11.11
N PRO A 36 -11.41 -13.90 -11.26
CA PRO A 36 -11.53 -15.13 -10.49
C PRO A 36 -10.37 -16.13 -10.76
N ILE A 37 -9.98 -16.96 -9.78
CA ILE A 37 -8.94 -18.00 -9.95
C ILE A 37 -9.53 -19.38 -10.28
N THR A 38 -10.84 -19.51 -10.25
CA THR A 38 -11.60 -20.71 -10.60
C THR A 38 -12.80 -20.32 -11.49
N PRO A 39 -13.33 -21.22 -12.33
CA PRO A 39 -14.50 -20.94 -13.18
C PRO A 39 -15.74 -20.49 -12.39
N ALA A 40 -15.96 -21.09 -11.23
CA ALA A 40 -17.02 -20.71 -10.31
C ALA A 40 -16.45 -20.37 -8.93
N CYS A 41 -16.93 -19.27 -8.34
CA CYS A 41 -16.62 -18.93 -6.95
C CYS A 41 -17.47 -19.80 -6.02
N VAL A 42 -16.81 -20.58 -5.16
CA VAL A 42 -17.47 -21.40 -4.14
C VAL A 42 -17.45 -20.66 -2.81
N GLN A 43 -18.60 -20.61 -2.12
CA GLN A 43 -18.69 -19.98 -0.82
C GLN A 43 -17.68 -20.58 0.17
N GLY A 44 -16.99 -19.72 0.93
CA GLY A 44 -15.98 -20.13 1.90
C GLY A 44 -14.63 -20.52 1.29
N LYS A 45 -14.47 -20.49 -0.04
CA LYS A 45 -13.17 -20.67 -0.72
C LYS A 45 -12.69 -19.35 -1.32
N PRO A 46 -11.37 -19.04 -1.28
CA PRO A 46 -10.84 -17.90 -1.99
C PRO A 46 -11.14 -18.00 -3.48
N CYS A 47 -11.76 -16.95 -4.04
CA CYS A 47 -11.96 -16.82 -5.49
C CYS A 47 -10.99 -15.80 -6.11
N THR A 48 -10.19 -15.13 -5.27
CA THR A 48 -9.15 -14.19 -5.66
C THR A 48 -7.87 -14.55 -4.93
N GLU A 49 -6.74 -14.14 -5.49
CA GLU A 49 -5.43 -14.28 -4.86
C GLU A 49 -4.56 -13.04 -5.12
N PRO A 50 -3.46 -12.86 -4.38
CA PRO A 50 -2.50 -11.81 -4.67
C PRO A 50 -1.92 -11.93 -6.07
N ALA A 51 -1.85 -10.82 -6.79
CA ALA A 51 -1.22 -10.75 -8.09
C ALA A 51 0.31 -10.64 -7.90
N ARG A 52 0.97 -11.78 -7.81
CA ARG A 52 2.42 -11.88 -7.50
C ARG A 52 3.28 -11.54 -8.71
N GLY A 53 4.31 -10.71 -8.51
CA GLY A 53 5.33 -10.43 -9.51
C GLY A 53 4.84 -9.70 -10.77
N VAL A 54 3.68 -9.06 -10.72
CA VAL A 54 3.09 -8.33 -11.85
C VAL A 54 3.65 -6.92 -11.90
N THR A 55 3.95 -6.42 -13.09
CA THR A 55 4.42 -5.04 -13.26
C THR A 55 3.24 -4.11 -13.49
N LEU A 56 3.13 -3.06 -12.67
CA LEU A 56 2.27 -1.91 -12.91
C LEU A 56 3.08 -0.78 -13.53
N SER A 57 2.50 -0.12 -14.52
CA SER A 57 3.01 1.10 -15.15
C SER A 57 2.09 2.27 -14.84
N PHE A 58 2.67 3.40 -14.43
CA PHE A 58 1.95 4.62 -14.12
C PHE A 58 2.30 5.68 -15.15
N SER A 59 1.28 6.14 -15.87
CA SER A 59 1.41 7.11 -16.93
C SER A 59 0.79 8.44 -16.52
N LYS A 60 1.46 9.54 -16.84
CA LYS A 60 0.97 10.90 -16.68
C LYS A 60 1.14 11.60 -18.03
N ASP A 61 0.08 12.26 -18.49
CA ASP A 61 0.08 13.00 -19.76
C ASP A 61 0.57 12.15 -20.96
N GLY A 62 0.16 10.88 -20.99
CA GLY A 62 0.51 9.91 -22.05
C GLY A 62 1.90 9.26 -21.91
N SER A 63 2.72 9.67 -20.95
CA SER A 63 4.07 9.14 -20.75
C SER A 63 4.17 8.30 -19.49
N VAL A 64 4.82 7.13 -19.57
CA VAL A 64 5.09 6.29 -18.39
C VAL A 64 6.16 6.97 -17.53
N VAL A 65 5.79 7.36 -16.31
CA VAL A 65 6.71 8.03 -15.37
C VAL A 65 7.27 7.10 -14.30
N ALA A 66 6.61 5.96 -14.05
CA ALA A 66 7.07 4.98 -13.08
C ALA A 66 6.58 3.57 -13.43
N ARG A 67 7.36 2.58 -12.99
CA ARG A 67 6.96 1.17 -12.99
C ARG A 67 7.29 0.56 -11.63
N VAL A 68 6.44 -0.36 -11.17
CA VAL A 68 6.69 -1.13 -9.95
C VAL A 68 6.26 -2.58 -10.18
N LYS A 69 7.03 -3.51 -9.62
CA LYS A 69 6.68 -4.93 -9.59
C LYS A 69 6.05 -5.24 -8.24
N THR A 70 4.95 -5.97 -8.24
CA THR A 70 4.30 -6.43 -6.99
C THR A 70 5.12 -7.52 -6.31
N SER A 71 5.09 -7.52 -4.99
CA SER A 71 5.67 -8.55 -4.13
C SER A 71 4.88 -9.86 -4.20
N ASP A 72 5.37 -10.91 -3.53
CA ASP A 72 4.72 -12.22 -3.49
C ASP A 72 3.38 -12.24 -2.75
N ASP A 73 3.14 -11.26 -1.87
CA ASP A 73 1.86 -11.03 -1.21
C ASP A 73 0.99 -10.01 -1.98
N GLY A 74 1.39 -9.63 -3.20
CA GLY A 74 0.70 -8.67 -4.06
C GLY A 74 0.88 -7.22 -3.62
N THR A 75 1.69 -6.93 -2.60
CA THR A 75 1.92 -5.56 -2.17
C THR A 75 2.75 -4.77 -3.18
N PHE A 76 2.53 -3.46 -3.23
CA PHE A 76 3.37 -2.53 -3.99
C PHE A 76 3.51 -1.20 -3.25
N ARG A 77 4.58 -0.47 -3.57
CA ARG A 77 4.81 0.91 -3.15
C ARG A 77 5.57 1.63 -4.24
N VAL A 78 5.08 2.80 -4.65
CA VAL A 78 5.69 3.61 -5.72
C VAL A 78 5.69 5.09 -5.35
N ASN A 79 6.86 5.72 -5.47
CA ASN A 79 6.98 7.18 -5.35
C ASN A 79 6.39 7.83 -6.60
N LEU A 80 5.45 8.73 -6.42
CA LEU A 80 4.82 9.48 -7.51
C LEU A 80 4.63 10.94 -7.09
N PRO A 81 4.99 11.91 -7.94
CA PRO A 81 4.62 13.30 -7.71
C PRO A 81 3.11 13.47 -7.59
N VAL A 82 2.68 14.60 -7.03
CA VAL A 82 1.27 14.98 -7.02
C VAL A 82 0.73 15.04 -8.45
N GLY A 83 -0.46 14.48 -8.66
CA GLY A 83 -1.10 14.46 -9.97
C GLY A 83 -2.04 13.28 -10.18
N ARG A 84 -2.63 13.22 -11.38
CA ARG A 84 -3.47 12.12 -11.83
C ARG A 84 -2.67 11.19 -12.74
N TYR A 85 -2.86 9.89 -12.54
CA TYR A 85 -2.17 8.85 -13.26
C TYR A 85 -3.14 7.88 -13.90
N PHE A 86 -2.76 7.36 -15.05
CA PHE A 86 -3.34 6.18 -15.66
C PHE A 86 -2.49 4.96 -15.30
N VAL A 87 -3.12 3.89 -14.85
CA VAL A 87 -2.46 2.68 -14.35
C VAL A 87 -2.73 1.53 -15.32
N GLN A 88 -1.66 0.85 -15.72
CA GLN A 88 -1.72 -0.31 -16.60
C GLN A 88 -0.95 -1.47 -15.97
N GLY A 89 -1.51 -2.67 -16.05
CA GLY A 89 -0.82 -3.92 -15.74
C GLY A 89 -0.69 -4.79 -16.99
N VAL A 90 -0.22 -6.03 -16.79
CA VAL A 90 -0.23 -7.07 -17.84
C VAL A 90 -1.64 -7.31 -18.39
N GLN A 91 -2.65 -7.11 -17.53
CA GLN A 91 -4.07 -7.07 -17.88
C GLN A 91 -4.68 -5.77 -17.35
N PRO A 92 -5.86 -5.35 -17.83
CA PRO A 92 -6.54 -4.17 -17.31
C PRO A 92 -6.75 -4.27 -15.79
N VAL A 93 -6.22 -3.28 -15.08
CA VAL A 93 -6.39 -3.13 -13.62
C VAL A 93 -7.58 -2.24 -13.31
N ARG A 94 -8.20 -2.42 -12.15
CA ARG A 94 -9.24 -1.52 -11.63
C ARG A 94 -8.83 -1.02 -10.24
N PRO A 95 -8.92 0.29 -9.95
CA PRO A 95 -9.21 1.37 -10.91
C PRO A 95 -8.07 1.61 -11.91
N GLN A 96 -8.37 2.16 -13.09
CA GLN A 96 -7.35 2.56 -14.07
C GLN A 96 -6.85 3.99 -13.86
N HIS A 97 -7.61 4.82 -13.14
CA HIS A 97 -7.24 6.20 -12.84
C HIS A 97 -7.12 6.40 -11.34
N VAL A 98 -6.02 7.03 -10.93
CA VAL A 98 -5.71 7.30 -9.53
C VAL A 98 -5.13 8.70 -9.40
N SER A 99 -5.39 9.34 -8.27
CA SER A 99 -4.86 10.68 -7.95
C SER A 99 -3.93 10.57 -6.75
N VAL A 100 -2.77 11.20 -6.83
CA VAL A 100 -1.82 11.32 -5.72
C VAL A 100 -1.91 12.73 -5.17
N SER A 101 -2.19 12.85 -3.86
CA SER A 101 -2.17 14.10 -3.11
C SER A 101 -0.81 14.36 -2.48
N SER A 102 -0.57 15.59 -2.02
CA SER A 102 0.68 15.98 -1.38
C SER A 102 0.85 15.32 -0.01
N GLY A 103 2.12 15.18 0.41
CA GLY A 103 2.49 14.94 1.80
C GLY A 103 2.24 13.52 2.34
N SER A 104 1.72 12.58 1.54
CA SER A 104 1.51 11.21 2.01
C SER A 104 1.46 10.17 0.88
N PHE A 105 1.57 8.91 1.27
CA PHE A 105 1.28 7.77 0.41
C PHE A 105 -0.19 7.43 0.49
N LEU A 106 -0.90 7.58 -0.62
CA LEU A 106 -2.30 7.16 -0.71
C LEU A 106 -2.35 5.63 -0.81
N ARG A 107 -3.23 5.01 -0.03
CA ARG A 107 -3.51 3.58 -0.13
C ARG A 107 -4.55 3.31 -1.22
N VAL A 108 -4.21 2.48 -2.20
CA VAL A 108 -5.10 2.05 -3.28
C VAL A 108 -4.88 0.57 -3.56
N ASP A 109 -5.97 -0.20 -3.55
CA ASP A 109 -5.95 -1.60 -3.93
C ASP A 109 -6.43 -1.77 -5.37
N PHE A 110 -5.68 -2.54 -6.15
CA PHE A 110 -6.00 -2.83 -7.54
C PHE A 110 -6.51 -4.27 -7.70
N SER A 111 -7.44 -4.46 -8.63
CA SER A 111 -7.89 -5.78 -9.05
C SER A 111 -7.65 -6.02 -10.54
N ILE A 112 -7.24 -7.24 -10.87
CA ILE A 112 -7.08 -7.74 -12.23
C ILE A 112 -8.17 -8.80 -12.47
N ASP A 113 -8.96 -8.58 -13.52
CA ASP A 113 -9.95 -9.54 -13.99
C ASP A 113 -9.28 -10.55 -14.94
N THR A 114 -9.17 -11.80 -14.49
CA THR A 114 -8.54 -12.91 -15.23
C THR A 114 -9.37 -13.39 -16.42
N LYS A 115 -10.63 -12.96 -16.53
CA LYS A 115 -11.63 -13.39 -17.54
C LYS A 115 -12.03 -14.88 -17.48
N ILE A 116 -11.66 -15.57 -16.42
CA ILE A 116 -12.13 -16.94 -16.13
C ILE A 116 -13.64 -16.87 -15.80
N ARG A 117 -14.43 -17.79 -16.36
CA ARG A 117 -15.89 -17.90 -16.19
C ARG A 117 -16.36 -19.31 -16.49
#